data_AF-A0A0K2YKY9-F1
#
_entry.id   AF-A0A0K2YKY9-F1
#
_cell.length_a   1.000
_cell.length_b   1.000
_cell.length_c   1.000
_cell.angle_alpha   90.00
_cell.angle_beta   90.00
_cell.angle_gamma   90.00
#
_symmetry.space_group_name_H-M   'P 1'
#
loop_
_entity.id
_entity.type
_entity.pdbx_description
1 polymer ?
#
loop_
_entity_poly.entity_id
_entity_poly.type
_entity_poly.pdbx_seq_one_letter_code
_entity_poly.pdbx_strand_id
1 'polypeptide(L)'
;MGASPWVDILQYHDYHSDGVPLPGDEWNGLARRLEQARALGKPLLVAEIGQAAGSCLPLARRVTDVKAKIDGQRAAGTAGALLWSFVPDPRPGECTYDIGPDDPLFDLLAAY
;
A
#
# COMPACT_ATOMS: atom_id res chain seq x y z
N MET A 1 -17.50 -0.93 13.94
CA MET A 1 -16.21 -1.53 14.34
C MET A 1 -15.14 -0.47 14.62
N GLY A 2 -14.79 0.43 13.68
CA GLY A 2 -13.71 1.41 13.89
C GLY A 2 -13.85 2.39 15.07
N ALA A 3 -15.08 2.69 15.53
CA ALA A 3 -15.32 3.57 16.68
C ALA A 3 -15.06 2.91 18.05
N SER A 4 -14.72 1.62 18.10
CA SER A 4 -14.44 0.91 19.36
C SER A 4 -13.33 1.62 20.16
N PRO A 5 -13.48 1.83 21.49
CA PRO A 5 -12.42 2.40 22.31
C PRO A 5 -11.21 1.46 22.47
N TRP A 6 -11.33 0.20 22.04
CA TRP A 6 -10.27 -0.82 22.10
C TRP A 6 -9.53 -1.01 20.76
N VAL A 7 -9.73 -0.09 19.81
CA VAL A 7 -9.05 -0.08 18.51
C VAL A 7 -8.39 1.27 18.36
N ASP A 8 -7.08 1.32 18.46
CA ASP A 8 -6.34 2.60 18.42
C ASP A 8 -6.00 3.03 16.98
N ILE A 9 -5.82 2.06 16.08
CA ILE A 9 -5.37 2.28 14.70
C ILE A 9 -6.32 1.57 13.74
N LEU A 10 -6.70 2.25 12.65
CA LEU A 10 -7.48 1.68 11.56
C LEU A 10 -6.55 1.18 10.45
N GLN A 11 -6.97 0.16 9.71
CA GLN A 11 -6.19 -0.41 8.62
C GLN A 11 -6.95 -0.40 7.30
N TYR A 12 -6.21 -0.24 6.21
CA TYR A 12 -6.68 -0.34 4.83
C TYR A 12 -5.73 -1.20 4.01
N HIS A 13 -6.27 -2.00 3.09
CA HIS A 13 -5.50 -2.88 2.21
C HIS A 13 -5.76 -2.42 0.77
N ASP A 14 -4.69 -2.19 0.02
CA ASP A 14 -4.71 -1.54 -1.28
C ASP A 14 -4.14 -2.45 -2.37
N TYR A 15 -5.07 -3.06 -3.13
CA TYR A 15 -4.80 -3.95 -4.25
C TYR A 15 -5.57 -3.52 -5.50
N HIS A 16 -5.09 -3.96 -6.66
CA HIS A 16 -5.79 -3.87 -7.96
C HIS A 16 -5.99 -2.45 -8.52
N SER A 17 -5.49 -1.42 -7.85
CA SER A 17 -5.47 -0.02 -8.31
C SER A 17 -4.02 0.46 -8.45
N ASP A 18 -3.26 -0.26 -9.27
CA ASP A 18 -1.82 -0.05 -9.44
C ASP A 18 -1.51 1.37 -9.92
N GLY A 19 -0.57 2.03 -9.26
CA GLY A 19 -0.16 3.41 -9.54
C GLY A 19 -1.20 4.49 -9.23
N VAL A 20 -2.40 4.14 -8.73
CA VAL A 20 -3.44 5.10 -8.34
C VAL A 20 -3.20 5.51 -6.89
N PRO A 21 -2.89 6.78 -6.58
CA PRO A 21 -2.49 7.15 -5.23
C PRO A 21 -3.59 6.96 -4.18
N LEU A 22 -4.83 7.30 -4.52
CA LEU A 22 -6.00 7.12 -3.67
C LEU A 22 -7.02 6.24 -4.40
N PRO A 23 -7.03 4.92 -4.15
CA PRO A 23 -7.91 4.00 -4.86
C PRO A 23 -9.37 4.12 -4.40
N GLY A 24 -10.26 3.65 -5.27
CA GLY A 24 -11.71 3.64 -5.05
C GLY A 24 -12.40 4.91 -5.56
N ASP A 25 -13.61 5.14 -5.06
CA ASP A 25 -14.44 6.30 -5.41
C ASP A 25 -14.83 7.13 -4.17
N GLU A 26 -15.65 8.15 -4.38
CA GLU A 26 -16.12 9.07 -3.32
C GLU A 26 -16.91 8.35 -2.19
N TRP A 27 -17.49 7.19 -2.49
CA TRP A 27 -18.28 6.39 -1.55
C TRP A 27 -17.45 5.27 -0.92
N ASN A 28 -16.55 4.66 -1.70
CA ASN A 28 -15.85 3.43 -1.40
C ASN A 28 -14.39 3.53 -1.89
N GLY A 29 -13.56 4.20 -1.10
CA GLY A 29 -12.13 4.35 -1.40
C GLY A 29 -11.30 4.83 -0.22
N LEU A 30 -9.98 4.85 -0.39
CA LEU A 30 -9.05 5.25 0.66
C LEU A 30 -9.31 6.68 1.14
N ALA A 31 -9.66 7.61 0.24
CA ALA A 31 -10.01 8.98 0.59
C ALA A 31 -11.18 9.01 1.60
N ARG A 32 -12.25 8.26 1.34
CA ARG A 32 -13.39 8.14 2.24
C ARG A 32 -13.02 7.51 3.59
N ARG A 33 -12.13 6.51 3.60
CA ARG A 33 -11.66 5.88 4.86
C ARG A 33 -10.80 6.82 5.68
N LEU A 34 -9.98 7.65 5.04
CA LEU A 34 -9.21 8.69 5.73
C LEU A 34 -10.11 9.73 6.39
N GLU A 35 -11.18 10.18 5.73
CA GLU A 35 -12.18 11.07 6.35
C GLU A 35 -12.83 10.44 7.58
N GLN A 36 -13.22 9.17 7.48
CA GLN A 36 -13.82 8.42 8.60
C GLN A 36 -12.82 8.28 9.76
N ALA A 37 -11.56 7.99 9.45
CA ALA A 37 -10.48 7.90 10.45
C ALA A 37 -10.26 9.23 11.17
N ARG A 38 -10.21 10.34 10.42
CA ARG A 38 -10.10 11.70 11.00
C ARG A 38 -11.30 12.05 11.87
N ALA A 39 -12.52 11.72 11.44
CA ALA A 39 -13.72 11.97 12.24
C ALA A 39 -13.73 11.19 13.57
N LEU A 40 -13.03 10.05 13.63
CA LEU A 40 -12.84 9.26 14.83
C LEU A 40 -11.59 9.66 15.64
N GLY A 41 -10.77 10.59 15.14
CA GLY A 41 -9.50 10.97 15.76
C GLY A 41 -8.47 9.84 15.78
N LYS A 42 -8.54 8.90 14.83
CA LYS A 42 -7.67 7.71 14.79
C LYS A 42 -6.76 7.72 13.56
N PRO A 43 -5.48 7.32 13.68
CA PRO A 43 -4.62 7.11 12.53
C PRO A 43 -5.11 5.95 11.65
N LEU A 44 -4.83 6.03 10.35
CA LEU A 44 -5.07 4.95 9.39
C LEU A 44 -3.75 4.51 8.77
N LEU A 45 -3.40 3.23 8.96
CA LEU A 45 -2.26 2.56 8.33
C LEU A 45 -2.73 1.88 7.04
N VAL A 46 -2.02 2.07 5.93
CA VAL A 46 -2.20 1.20 4.77
C VAL A 46 -1.34 -0.03 5.00
N ALA A 47 -1.98 -1.05 5.59
CA ALA A 47 -1.31 -2.22 6.13
C ALA A 47 -0.92 -3.23 5.06
N GLU A 48 -1.44 -3.08 3.84
CA GLU A 48 -1.01 -3.83 2.67
C GLU A 48 -1.10 -2.94 1.43
N ILE A 49 0.02 -2.80 0.71
CA ILE A 49 0.07 -2.30 -0.66
C ILE A 49 0.63 -3.44 -1.51
N GLY A 50 -0.23 -4.05 -2.32
CA GLY A 50 0.14 -5.17 -3.16
C GLY A 50 0.05 -4.82 -4.64
N GLN A 51 1.10 -5.17 -5.38
CA GLN A 51 1.13 -5.12 -6.83
C GLN A 51 1.93 -6.30 -7.39
N ALA A 52 1.30 -7.09 -8.26
CA ALA A 52 1.97 -8.24 -8.85
C ALA A 52 3.01 -7.80 -9.89
N ALA A 53 4.14 -8.51 -9.96
CA ALA A 53 5.18 -8.29 -10.95
C ALA A 53 5.91 -9.60 -11.29
N GLY A 54 6.96 -9.50 -12.12
CA GLY A 54 7.69 -10.64 -12.67
C GLY A 54 7.28 -10.85 -14.12
N SER A 55 6.63 -11.97 -14.44
CA SER A 55 6.24 -12.28 -15.83
C SER A 55 5.16 -11.37 -16.41
N CYS A 56 4.35 -10.71 -15.57
CA CYS A 56 3.25 -9.83 -16.00
C CYS A 56 3.60 -8.33 -15.98
N LEU A 57 4.63 -7.93 -15.24
CA LEU A 57 4.99 -6.52 -15.08
C LEU A 57 6.48 -6.39 -14.71
N PRO A 58 7.25 -5.50 -15.38
CA PRO A 58 8.63 -5.23 -14.98
C PRO A 58 8.71 -4.68 -13.55
N LEU A 59 9.70 -5.15 -12.77
CA LEU A 59 9.93 -4.68 -11.39
C LEU A 59 10.09 -3.16 -11.30
N ALA A 60 10.77 -2.54 -12.27
CA ALA A 60 10.94 -1.08 -12.33
C ALA A 60 9.60 -0.32 -12.44
N ARG A 61 8.62 -0.89 -13.15
CA ARG A 61 7.28 -0.30 -13.24
C ARG A 61 6.56 -0.41 -11.90
N ARG A 62 6.65 -1.57 -11.24
CA ARG A 62 6.11 -1.74 -9.87
C ARG A 62 6.70 -0.72 -8.90
N VAL A 63 8.00 -0.45 -8.96
CA VAL A 63 8.63 0.59 -8.12
C VAL A 63 8.00 1.96 -8.35
N THR A 64 7.78 2.35 -9.61
CA THR A 64 7.15 3.65 -9.94
C THR A 64 5.72 3.74 -9.42
N ASP A 65 4.93 2.68 -9.63
CA ASP A 65 3.54 2.63 -9.19
C ASP A 65 3.41 2.63 -7.66
N VAL A 66 4.21 1.81 -6.96
CA VAL A 66 4.26 1.78 -5.49
C VAL A 66 4.73 3.12 -4.93
N LYS A 67 5.72 3.77 -5.55
CA LYS A 67 6.13 5.13 -5.17
C LYS A 67 4.98 6.13 -5.26
N ALA A 68 4.26 6.12 -6.38
CA ALA A 68 3.10 7.01 -6.58
C ALA A 68 2.03 6.78 -5.50
N LYS A 69 1.79 5.52 -5.11
CA LYS A 69 0.89 5.15 -4.02
C LYS A 69 1.40 5.69 -2.68
N ILE A 70 2.60 5.34 -2.25
CA ILE A 70 3.14 5.79 -0.95
C ILE A 70 3.14 7.33 -0.86
N ASP A 71 3.61 8.02 -1.89
CA ASP A 71 3.67 9.49 -1.89
C ASP A 71 2.29 10.13 -1.73
N GLY A 72 1.30 9.73 -2.54
CA GLY A 72 -0.03 10.33 -2.46
C GLY A 72 -0.80 9.91 -1.21
N GLN A 73 -0.61 8.67 -0.74
CA GLN A 73 -1.22 8.18 0.51
C GLN A 73 -0.66 8.91 1.72
N ARG A 74 0.66 9.15 1.75
CA ARG A 74 1.31 9.96 2.78
C ARG A 74 0.79 11.39 2.73
N ALA A 75 0.72 12.00 1.55
CA ALA A 75 0.20 13.35 1.36
C ALA A 75 -1.27 13.50 1.81
N ALA A 76 -2.08 12.44 1.66
CA ALA A 76 -3.48 12.41 2.10
C ALA A 76 -3.65 12.17 3.62
N GLY A 77 -2.57 11.87 4.34
CA GLY A 77 -2.55 11.74 5.80
C GLY A 77 -2.69 10.31 6.32
N THR A 78 -2.27 9.30 5.56
CA THR A 78 -2.04 7.96 6.12
C THR A 78 -0.90 8.01 7.15
N ALA A 79 -0.98 7.15 8.16
CA ALA A 79 0.01 7.08 9.23
C ALA A 79 1.24 6.25 8.86
N GLY A 80 1.16 5.46 7.78
CA GLY A 80 2.25 4.62 7.29
C GLY A 80 1.81 3.74 6.13
N ALA A 81 2.76 3.01 5.58
CA ALA A 81 2.57 2.05 4.49
C ALA A 81 3.35 0.76 4.78
N LEU A 82 2.74 -0.39 4.48
CA LEU A 82 3.37 -1.71 4.52
C LEU A 82 3.14 -2.43 3.20
N LEU A 83 4.22 -2.92 2.58
CA LEU A 83 4.14 -3.60 1.29
C LEU A 83 3.83 -5.09 1.46
N TRP A 84 3.00 -5.62 0.57
CA TRP A 84 2.68 -7.05 0.48
C TRP A 84 3.37 -7.66 -0.76
N SER A 85 4.24 -8.67 -0.62
CA SER A 85 4.76 -9.24 0.63
C SER A 85 6.20 -9.71 0.49
N PHE A 86 6.99 -9.55 1.55
CA PHE A 86 8.33 -10.12 1.61
C PHE A 86 8.29 -11.66 1.61
N VAL A 87 9.05 -12.28 0.71
CA VAL A 87 9.19 -13.73 0.59
C VAL A 87 10.68 -14.07 0.45
N PRO A 88 11.26 -14.87 1.38
CA PRO A 88 12.68 -15.22 1.32
C PRO A 88 13.11 -16.01 0.08
N ASP A 89 12.20 -16.80 -0.50
CA ASP A 89 12.38 -17.58 -1.73
C ASP A 89 11.31 -17.16 -2.76
N PRO A 90 11.51 -16.00 -3.43
CA PRO A 90 10.50 -15.43 -4.32
C PRO A 90 10.42 -16.22 -5.64
N ARG A 91 9.30 -16.07 -6.36
CA ARG A 91 9.11 -16.62 -7.72
C ARG A 91 9.27 -15.53 -8.79
N PRO A 92 10.50 -15.10 -9.17
CA PRO A 92 10.72 -13.95 -10.05
C PRO A 92 10.24 -14.17 -11.49
N GLY A 93 10.08 -15.43 -11.91
CA GLY A 93 9.57 -15.79 -13.24
C GLY A 93 8.05 -15.89 -13.33
N GLU A 94 7.32 -15.70 -12.24
CA GLU A 94 5.85 -15.78 -12.19
C GLU A 94 5.22 -14.40 -11.96
N CYS A 95 3.91 -14.28 -12.20
CA CYS A 95 3.18 -13.07 -11.88
C CYS A 95 2.70 -13.16 -10.43
N THR A 96 3.50 -12.66 -9.49
CA THR A 96 3.25 -12.78 -8.05
C THR A 96 3.43 -11.47 -7.32
N TYR A 97 2.96 -11.40 -6.08
CA TYR A 97 3.19 -10.27 -5.17
C TYR A 97 4.52 -10.38 -4.40
N ASP A 98 5.35 -11.37 -4.71
CA ASP A 98 6.57 -11.65 -3.97
C ASP A 98 7.53 -10.44 -4.07
N ILE A 99 8.07 -10.06 -2.92
CA ILE A 99 9.16 -9.10 -2.76
C ILE A 99 10.33 -9.89 -2.20
N GLY A 100 11.31 -10.18 -3.05
CA GLY A 100 12.50 -10.94 -2.70
C GLY A 100 13.58 -10.11 -2.02
N PRO A 101 14.65 -10.73 -1.49
CA PRO A 101 15.80 -10.00 -0.93
C PRO A 101 16.47 -9.01 -1.91
N ASP A 102 16.43 -9.30 -3.21
CA ASP A 102 17.03 -8.46 -4.26
C ASP A 102 16.02 -7.53 -4.96
N ASP A 103 14.83 -7.34 -4.37
CA ASP A 103 13.77 -6.54 -4.99
C ASP A 103 14.08 -5.04 -4.96
N PRO A 104 13.93 -4.30 -6.07
CA PRO A 104 14.22 -2.85 -6.10
C PRO A 104 13.26 -2.01 -5.24
N LEU A 105 12.20 -2.59 -4.69
CA LEU A 105 11.37 -1.92 -3.67
C LEU A 105 12.15 -1.65 -2.37
N PHE A 106 13.21 -2.40 -2.05
CA PHE A 106 14.06 -2.08 -0.89
C PHE A 106 14.75 -0.72 -1.04
N ASP A 107 15.27 -0.40 -2.22
CA ASP A 107 15.90 0.90 -2.51
C ASP A 107 14.88 2.05 -2.41
N LEU A 108 13.65 1.83 -2.88
CA LEU A 108 12.56 2.79 -2.72
C LEU A 108 12.26 3.06 -1.24
N LEU A 109 12.10 2.00 -0.44
CA LEU A 109 11.77 2.12 0.97
C LEU A 109 12.89 2.79 1.79
N ALA A 110 14.16 2.53 1.45
CA ALA A 110 15.31 3.15 2.10
C ALA A 110 15.37 4.68 1.94
N ALA A 111 14.62 5.25 0.98
CA ALA A 111 14.58 6.69 0.71
C ALA A 111 13.51 7.46 1.52
N TYR A 112 12.67 6.77 2.31
CA TYR A 112 11.61 7.38 3.13
C TYR A 112 12.01 7.60 4.58
#